data_AF-A0A8S3YG33-F1
#
_entry.id   AF-A0A8S3YG33-F1
#
_cell.length_a   1.000
_cell.length_b   1.000
_cell.length_c   1.000
_cell.angle_alpha   90.00
_cell.angle_beta   90.00
_cell.angle_gamma   90.00
#
_symmetry.space_group_name_H-M   'P 1'
#
loop_
_entity.id
_entity.type
_entity.pdbx_description
1 polymer ?
#
loop_
_entity_poly.entity_id
_entity_poly.type
_entity_poly.pdbx_seq_one_letter_code
_entity_poly.pdbx_strand_id
1 'polypeptide(L)'
;FLSRKINYIMSAGARSFGFGLKAFKRFPELVPLVSILSAACLGGTGFIVYSLATKPDVRVIKSKGPAYEDVNPTENRKLVQVNKDHYQPIPELEELRKEIGHYKP
;
A
#
# COMPACT_ATOMS: atom_id res chain seq x y z
N PHE A 1 -25.31 -25.38 2.73
CA PHE A 1 -25.38 -24.91 4.13
C PHE A 1 -24.41 -23.74 4.39
N LEU A 2 -23.10 -23.89 4.11
CA LEU A 2 -22.10 -22.82 4.25
C LEU A 2 -22.41 -21.53 3.45
N SER A 3 -22.86 -21.65 2.20
CA SER A 3 -23.20 -20.49 1.36
C SER A 3 -24.34 -19.61 1.94
N ARG A 4 -25.32 -20.20 2.63
CA ARG A 4 -26.40 -19.44 3.29
C ARG A 4 -25.90 -18.68 4.52
N LYS A 5 -24.93 -19.23 5.24
CA LYS A 5 -24.33 -18.59 6.43
C LYS A 5 -23.49 -17.36 6.05
N ILE A 6 -22.77 -17.44 4.93
CA ILE A 6 -22.00 -16.32 4.38
C ILE A 6 -22.94 -15.19 3.92
N ASN A 7 -24.02 -15.52 3.20
CA ASN A 7 -25.00 -14.53 2.77
C ASN A 7 -25.75 -13.84 3.93
N TYR A 8 -25.99 -14.55 5.04
CA TYR A 8 -26.60 -13.96 6.23
C TYR A 8 -25.64 -12.99 6.95
N ILE A 9 -24.35 -13.33 7.03
CA ILE A 9 -23.30 -12.44 7.58
C ILE A 9 -23.15 -11.18 6.72
N MET A 10 -23.17 -11.34 5.39
CA MET A 10 -23.05 -10.24 4.44
C MET A 10 -24.31 -9.34 4.43
N SER A 11 -25.51 -9.90 4.64
CA SER A 11 -26.77 -9.16 4.78
C SER A 11 -26.93 -8.46 6.14
N ALA A 12 -26.40 -9.05 7.22
CA ALA A 12 -26.42 -8.45 8.55
C ALA A 12 -25.47 -7.25 8.66
N GLY A 13 -24.31 -7.30 7.99
CA GLY A 13 -23.37 -6.17 7.92
C GLY A 13 -23.89 -4.96 7.13
N ALA A 14 -24.89 -5.15 6.27
CA ALA A 14 -25.41 -4.10 5.39
C ALA A 14 -26.45 -3.18 6.03
N ARG A 15 -26.91 -3.44 7.26
CA ARG A 15 -28.07 -2.74 7.87
C ARG A 15 -27.76 -1.47 8.67
N SER A 16 -26.54 -0.94 8.66
CA SER A 16 -26.18 0.22 9.51
C SER A 16 -25.55 1.43 8.80
N PHE A 17 -25.49 1.48 7.47
CA PHE A 17 -24.96 2.67 6.76
C PHE A 17 -25.97 3.82 6.63
N GLY A 18 -27.14 3.73 7.26
CA GLY A 18 -28.19 4.76 7.23
C GLY A 18 -28.04 5.90 8.26
N PHE A 19 -27.03 5.85 9.13
CA PHE A 19 -26.85 6.82 10.22
C PHE A 19 -26.16 8.13 9.79
N GLY A 20 -25.60 8.22 8.58
CA GLY A 20 -24.67 9.31 8.22
C GLY A 20 -25.30 10.70 8.03
N LEU A 21 -26.02 10.92 6.92
CA LEU A 21 -26.27 12.29 6.45
C LEU A 21 -27.29 13.09 7.29
N LYS A 22 -28.31 12.42 7.84
CA LYS A 22 -29.31 13.10 8.69
C LYS A 22 -28.78 13.35 10.11
N ALA A 23 -27.90 12.50 10.64
CA ALA A 23 -27.32 12.68 11.97
C ALA A 23 -26.33 13.86 11.99
N PHE A 24 -25.52 14.04 10.94
CA PHE A 24 -24.59 15.19 10.84
C PHE A 24 -25.31 16.54 10.79
N LYS A 25 -26.52 16.61 10.19
CA LYS A 25 -27.34 17.83 10.19
C LYS A 25 -27.96 18.13 11.56
N ARG A 26 -28.22 17.08 12.35
CA ARG A 26 -28.81 17.21 13.70
C ARG A 26 -27.76 17.56 14.75
N PHE A 27 -26.52 17.09 14.55
CA PHE A 27 -25.41 17.28 15.48
C PHE A 27 -24.13 17.69 14.71
N PRO A 28 -23.90 18.99 14.49
CA PRO A 28 -22.77 19.47 13.68
C PRO A 28 -21.40 19.23 14.34
N GLU A 29 -21.37 19.06 15.67
CA GLU A 29 -20.16 18.79 16.45
C GLU A 29 -19.50 17.44 16.12
N LEU A 30 -20.27 16.48 15.58
CA LEU A 30 -19.80 15.16 15.19
C LEU A 30 -19.01 15.16 13.86
N VAL A 31 -19.19 16.19 13.02
CA VAL A 31 -18.54 16.29 11.70
C VAL A 31 -17.02 16.28 11.79
N PRO A 32 -16.35 17.13 12.61
CA PRO A 32 -14.88 17.11 12.70
C PRO A 32 -14.35 15.78 13.24
N LEU A 33 -15.03 15.17 14.22
CA LEU A 33 -14.58 13.92 14.83
C LEU A 33 -14.61 12.75 13.83
N VAL A 34 -15.71 12.61 13.09
CA VAL A 34 -15.83 11.58 12.04
C VAL A 34 -14.90 11.88 10.85
N SER A 35 -14.62 13.15 10.57
CA SER A 35 -13.69 13.52 9.49
C SER A 35 -12.26 13.05 9.77
N ILE A 36 -11.76 13.24 11.00
CA ILE A 36 -10.41 12.80 11.39
C ILE A 36 -10.34 11.28 11.42
N LEU A 37 -11.37 10.62 11.95
CA LEU A 37 -11.44 9.16 11.99
C LEU A 37 -11.45 8.57 10.58
N SER A 38 -12.29 9.10 9.69
CA SER A 38 -12.36 8.63 8.30
C SER A 38 -11.06 8.91 7.54
N ALA A 39 -10.45 10.08 7.72
CA ALA A 39 -9.13 10.39 7.16
C ALA A 39 -8.06 9.41 7.67
N ALA A 40 -8.06 9.08 8.95
CA ALA A 40 -7.11 8.11 9.53
C ALA A 40 -7.34 6.69 9.00
N CYS A 41 -8.59 6.24 8.93
CA CYS A 41 -8.92 4.91 8.39
C CYS A 41 -8.57 4.80 6.91
N LEU A 42 -8.94 5.80 6.09
CA LEU A 42 -8.63 5.84 4.66
C LEU A 42 -7.12 5.98 4.41
N GLY A 43 -6.44 6.84 5.17
CA GLY A 43 -4.98 6.99 5.09
C GLY A 43 -4.25 5.72 5.49
N GLY A 44 -4.65 5.08 6.59
CA GLY A 44 -4.05 3.83 7.06
C GLY A 44 -4.26 2.68 6.08
N THR A 45 -5.50 2.48 5.61
CA THR A 45 -5.80 1.44 4.61
C THR A 45 -5.11 1.70 3.29
N GLY A 46 -5.09 2.94 2.81
CA GLY A 46 -4.36 3.34 1.61
C GLY A 46 -2.86 3.09 1.75
N PHE A 47 -2.26 3.40 2.90
CA PHE A 47 -0.85 3.15 3.15
C PHE A 47 -0.49 1.66 3.19
N ILE A 48 -1.37 0.82 3.76
CA ILE A 48 -1.18 -0.64 3.78
C ILE A 48 -1.19 -1.19 2.35
N VAL A 49 -2.20 -0.81 1.55
CA VAL A 49 -2.31 -1.25 0.15
C VAL A 49 -1.13 -0.75 -0.68
N TYR A 50 -0.78 0.53 -0.54
CA TYR A 50 0.40 1.12 -1.19
C TYR A 50 1.68 0.37 -0.82
N SER A 51 1.90 0.10 0.46
CA SER A 51 3.11 -0.58 0.94
C SER A 51 3.22 -2.01 0.42
N LEU A 52 2.10 -2.74 0.35
CA LEU A 52 2.07 -4.10 -0.20
C LEU A 52 2.28 -4.13 -1.72
N ALA A 53 1.74 -3.15 -2.45
CA ALA A 53 1.79 -3.15 -3.91
C ALA A 53 3.10 -2.60 -4.48
N THR A 54 3.71 -1.62 -3.82
CA THR A 54 4.84 -0.86 -4.39
C THR A 54 6.19 -1.17 -3.77
N LYS A 55 6.22 -1.71 -2.53
CA LYS A 55 7.49 -2.01 -1.86
C LYS A 55 7.86 -3.48 -2.09
N PRO A 56 9.02 -3.76 -2.73
CA PRO A 56 9.49 -5.14 -2.90
C PRO A 56 9.93 -5.81 -1.59
N ASP A 57 10.05 -5.04 -0.50
CA ASP A 57 10.36 -5.59 0.82
C ASP A 57 9.17 -6.34 1.43
N VAL A 58 7.93 -5.96 1.08
CA VAL A 58 6.71 -6.58 1.61
C VAL A 58 6.12 -7.53 0.56
N ARG A 59 6.85 -8.60 0.26
CA ARG A 59 6.39 -9.63 -0.68
C ARG A 59 5.40 -10.59 -0.01
N VAL A 60 4.20 -10.68 -0.57
CA VAL A 60 3.17 -11.65 -0.14
C VAL A 60 3.53 -13.08 -0.57
N ILE A 61 4.31 -13.24 -1.64
CA ILE A 61 4.75 -14.55 -2.16
C ILE A 61 6.28 -14.65 -2.11
N LYS A 62 6.79 -15.67 -1.43
CA LYS A 62 8.21 -15.93 -1.18
C LYS A 62 8.81 -16.80 -2.30
N SER A 63 9.14 -16.27 -3.48
CA SER A 63 9.71 -17.16 -4.52
C SER A 63 10.65 -16.62 -5.61
N LYS A 64 11.20 -15.40 -5.53
CA LYS A 64 12.06 -14.88 -6.63
C LYS A 64 13.50 -14.48 -6.31
N GLY A 65 13.95 -14.57 -5.06
CA GLY A 65 15.32 -14.18 -4.66
C GLY A 65 15.34 -13.14 -3.54
N PRO A 66 16.52 -12.64 -3.15
CA PRO A 66 16.62 -11.61 -2.11
C PRO A 66 16.00 -10.27 -2.58
N ALA A 67 15.33 -9.55 -1.67
CA ALA A 67 14.52 -8.37 -2.03
C ALA A 67 15.32 -7.20 -2.61
N TYR A 68 16.63 -7.16 -2.34
CA TYR A 68 17.51 -6.09 -2.81
C TYR A 68 17.82 -6.17 -4.31
N GLU A 69 17.62 -7.32 -4.97
CA GLU A 69 17.88 -7.47 -6.42
C GLU A 69 16.80 -6.78 -7.28
N ASP A 70 15.58 -6.68 -6.74
CA ASP A 70 14.45 -5.99 -7.36
C ASP A 70 14.46 -4.46 -7.10
N VAL A 71 15.56 -3.92 -6.54
CA VAL A 71 15.73 -2.49 -6.25
C VAL A 71 16.42 -1.80 -7.42
N ASN A 72 15.64 -1.06 -8.22
CA ASN A 72 16.19 -0.17 -9.25
C ASN A 72 16.48 1.23 -8.67
N PRO A 73 17.67 1.81 -8.89
CA PRO A 73 17.99 3.18 -8.45
C PRO A 73 17.22 4.26 -9.21
N THR A 74 16.82 3.96 -10.45
CA THR A 74 16.09 4.88 -11.35
C THR A 74 14.61 5.04 -10.96
N GLU A 75 14.04 4.09 -10.24
CA GLU A 75 12.64 4.15 -9.83
C GLU A 75 12.46 4.95 -8.55
N ASN A 76 11.62 5.98 -8.59
CA ASN A 76 11.26 6.69 -7.37
C ASN A 76 10.31 5.84 -6.52
N ARG A 77 10.79 5.39 -5.36
CA ARG A 77 10.02 4.55 -4.42
C ARG A 77 9.57 5.28 -3.15
N LYS A 78 9.77 6.59 -3.07
CA LYS A 78 9.32 7.43 -1.95
C LYS A 78 8.36 8.50 -2.46
N LEU A 79 7.35 8.83 -1.65
CA LEU A 79 6.40 9.91 -1.96
C LEU A 79 7.12 11.25 -2.18
N VAL A 80 8.20 11.49 -1.42
CA VAL A 80 9.10 12.62 -1.59
C VAL A 80 10.53 12.09 -1.56
N GLN A 81 11.30 12.38 -2.60
CA GLN A 81 12.66 11.85 -2.77
C GLN A 81 13.65 13.01 -2.70
N VAL A 82 14.21 13.25 -1.51
CA VAL A 82 15.13 14.39 -1.24
C VAL A 82 16.53 14.15 -1.80
N ASN A 83 16.95 12.89 -1.92
CA ASN A 83 18.34 12.52 -2.21
C ASN A 83 18.50 11.88 -3.61
N LYS A 84 17.72 12.32 -4.61
CA LYS A 84 17.77 11.72 -5.96
C LYS A 84 19.18 11.76 -6.57
N ASP A 85 19.93 12.83 -6.30
CA ASP A 85 21.25 13.05 -6.88
C ASP A 85 22.32 12.06 -6.37
N HIS A 86 22.11 11.48 -5.18
CA HIS A 86 23.03 10.52 -4.58
C HIS A 86 22.83 9.08 -5.07
N TYR A 87 21.69 8.77 -5.72
CA TYR A 87 21.32 7.42 -6.14
C TYR A 87 21.19 7.31 -7.67
N GLN A 88 22.17 7.86 -8.39
CA GLN A 88 22.26 7.67 -9.83
C GLN A 88 22.94 6.33 -10.16
N PRO A 89 22.48 5.62 -11.21
CA PRO A 89 23.15 4.40 -11.66
C PRO A 89 24.58 4.72 -12.11
N ILE A 90 25.53 3.94 -11.62
CA ILE A 90 26.94 4.06 -12.00
C ILE A 90 27.14 3.24 -13.29
N PRO A 91 27.56 3.86 -14.41
CA PRO A 91 27.64 3.18 -15.70
C PRO A 91 28.58 1.98 -15.69
N GLU A 92 29.70 2.09 -14.97
CA GLU A 92 30.70 1.01 -14.81
C GLU A 92 30.09 -0.25 -14.17
N LEU A 93 29.20 -0.09 -13.18
CA LEU A 93 28.53 -1.23 -12.55
C LEU A 93 27.49 -1.88 -13.47
N GLU A 94 26.85 -1.11 -14.35
CA GLU A 94 25.90 -1.65 -15.33
C GLU A 94 26.59 -2.42 -16.44
N GLU A 95 27.73 -1.93 -16.92
CA GLU A 95 28.57 -2.61 -17.91
C GLU A 95 29.11 -3.92 -17.36
N LEU A 96 29.69 -3.89 -16.16
CA LEU A 96 30.11 -5.10 -15.46
C LEU A 96 28.93 -6.06 -15.33
N ARG A 97 27.76 -5.62 -14.84
CA ARG A 97 26.57 -6.49 -14.72
C ARG A 97 26.17 -7.17 -16.03
N LYS A 98 26.38 -6.52 -17.19
CA LYS A 98 26.13 -7.11 -18.52
C LYS A 98 27.19 -8.13 -18.91
N GLU A 99 28.46 -7.88 -18.59
CA GLU A 99 29.60 -8.74 -18.94
C GLU A 99 29.66 -10.03 -18.10
N ILE A 100 29.50 -9.94 -16.78
CA ILE A 100 29.58 -11.11 -15.88
C ILE A 100 28.27 -11.91 -15.82
N GLY A 101 27.20 -11.40 -16.42
CA GLY A 101 25.86 -11.96 -16.27
C GLY A 101 25.35 -11.87 -14.83
N HIS A 102 24.15 -12.40 -14.57
CA HIS A 102 23.58 -12.42 -13.21
C HIS A 102 24.38 -13.42 -12.35
N TYR A 103 25.45 -12.96 -11.71
CA TYR A 103 26.23 -13.77 -10.79
C TYR A 103 25.30 -14.25 -9.67
N LYS A 104 25.11 -15.57 -9.59
CA LYS A 104 24.32 -16.23 -8.56
C LYS A 104 25.32 -16.97 -7.65
N PRO A 105 25.55 -16.51 -6.41
CA PRO A 105 26.35 -17.26 -5.46
C PRO A 105 25.69 -18.61 -5.13
#